data_AF-A0A7J3TX90-F1
#
_entry.id   AF-A0A7J3TX90-F1
#
_cell.length_a   1.000
_cell.length_b   1.000
_cell.length_c   1.000
_cell.angle_alpha   90.00
_cell.angle_beta   90.00
_cell.angle_gamma   90.00
#
_symmetry.space_group_name_H-M   'P 1'
#
loop_
_entity.id
_entity.type
_entity.pdbx_description
1 polymer ?
#
loop_
_entity_poly.entity_id
_entity_poly.type
_entity_poly.pdbx_seq_one_letter_code
_entity_poly.pdbx_strand_id
1 'polypeptide(L)'
;MSEIEVPLKPLGREDIQKLEAVLLLGTVSRKDVIEKMRSADPKDRITWIDSLAVAAGALAREKAGMTVPRIADELGRGEQTVRAHLTGKTEAGRLVRETYEMLLKGEKVLTFIVKEAEAPPSKEDFERLKAEIEKERREKAELQEKLIRMQAKIENVTKTLEELLTQLKT
;
A
#
# COMPACT_ATOMS: atom_id res chain seq x y z
N MET A 1 20.92 -0.65 -2.38
CA MET A 1 20.56 -1.29 -1.10
C MET A 1 20.30 -2.75 -1.40
N SER A 2 20.95 -3.66 -0.68
CA SER A 2 20.70 -5.11 -0.82
C SER A 2 19.23 -5.40 -0.59
N GLU A 3 18.59 -6.12 -1.49
CA GLU A 3 17.26 -6.69 -1.23
C GLU A 3 17.35 -7.48 0.08
N ILE A 4 16.52 -7.15 1.06
CA ILE A 4 16.45 -7.91 2.30
C ILE A 4 15.87 -9.28 1.93
N GLU A 5 16.73 -10.30 1.90
CA GLU A 5 16.30 -11.66 1.67
C GLU A 5 15.49 -12.13 2.89
N VAL A 6 14.21 -12.45 2.67
CA VAL A 6 13.29 -12.87 3.72
C VAL A 6 13.33 -14.41 3.83
N PRO A 7 13.79 -14.98 4.96
CA PRO A 7 13.91 -16.42 5.08
C PRO A 7 12.54 -17.06 5.36
N LEU A 8 11.78 -17.39 4.31
CA LEU A 8 10.44 -17.98 4.43
C LEU A 8 10.43 -19.38 5.09
N LYS A 9 11.57 -20.06 5.05
CA LYS A 9 11.86 -21.28 5.81
C LYS A 9 13.07 -21.02 6.70
N PRO A 10 12.88 -20.34 7.84
CA PRO A 10 13.99 -19.83 8.62
C PRO A 10 14.81 -20.96 9.26
N LEU A 11 16.13 -20.86 9.19
CA LEU A 11 17.06 -21.81 9.79
C LEU A 11 17.81 -21.15 10.97
N GLY A 12 17.48 -21.60 12.17
CA GLY A 12 18.09 -21.08 13.39
C GLY A 12 17.52 -19.73 13.83
N ARG A 13 18.10 -19.19 14.89
CA ARG A 13 17.51 -18.08 15.66
C ARG A 13 17.45 -16.77 14.87
N GLU A 14 18.49 -16.45 14.10
CA GLU A 14 18.58 -15.18 13.37
C GLU A 14 17.51 -15.11 12.28
N ASP A 15 17.33 -16.19 11.50
CA ASP A 15 16.32 -16.24 10.45
C ASP A 15 14.91 -16.18 11.03
N ILE A 16 14.67 -16.84 12.16
CA ILE A 16 13.37 -16.77 12.86
C ILE A 16 13.06 -15.32 13.22
N GLN A 17 14.03 -14.61 13.80
CA GLN A 17 13.87 -13.19 14.17
C GLN A 17 13.66 -12.30 12.95
N LYS A 18 14.36 -12.57 11.83
CA LYS A 18 14.17 -11.84 10.56
C LYS A 18 12.75 -12.06 10.02
N LEU A 19 12.29 -13.30 9.93
CA LEU A 19 10.94 -13.60 9.45
C LEU A 19 9.88 -13.00 10.37
N GLU A 20 10.05 -13.11 11.69
CA GLU A 20 9.17 -12.50 12.70
C GLU A 20 9.05 -10.98 12.50
N ALA A 21 10.19 -10.29 12.36
CA ALA A 21 10.22 -8.84 12.15
C ALA A 21 9.54 -8.44 10.83
N VAL A 22 9.82 -9.15 9.74
CA VAL A 22 9.20 -8.87 8.43
C VAL A 22 7.69 -9.12 8.46
N LEU A 23 7.24 -10.20 9.11
CA LEU A 23 5.81 -10.49 9.26
C LEU A 23 5.08 -9.44 10.08
N LEU A 24 5.67 -9.02 11.21
CA LEU A 24 5.09 -7.98 12.05
C LEU A 24 5.01 -6.65 11.29
N LEU A 25 6.15 -6.16 10.79
CA LEU A 25 6.26 -4.89 10.09
C LEU A 25 5.43 -4.87 8.80
N GLY A 26 5.46 -5.96 8.03
CA GLY A 26 4.66 -6.11 6.82
C GLY A 26 3.16 -6.05 7.12
N THR A 27 2.72 -6.71 8.19
CA THR A 27 1.29 -6.73 8.55
C THR A 27 0.82 -5.36 9.04
N VAL A 28 1.56 -4.69 9.93
CA VAL A 28 1.17 -3.37 10.43
C VAL A 28 1.28 -2.28 9.36
N SER A 29 2.04 -2.51 8.29
CA SER A 29 2.18 -1.59 7.16
C SER A 29 1.03 -1.66 6.16
N ARG A 30 0.18 -2.70 6.23
CA ARG A 30 -0.97 -2.84 5.32
C ARG A 30 -2.00 -1.75 5.58
N LYS A 31 -2.55 -1.17 4.50
CA LYS A 31 -3.52 -0.07 4.59
C LYS A 31 -4.76 -0.44 5.41
N ASP A 32 -5.32 -1.64 5.18
CA ASP A 32 -6.50 -2.13 5.89
C ASP A 32 -6.25 -2.32 7.39
N VAL A 33 -5.02 -2.70 7.77
CA VAL A 33 -4.61 -2.84 9.18
C VAL A 33 -4.41 -1.47 9.82
N ILE A 34 -3.76 -0.54 9.14
CA ILE A 34 -3.56 0.84 9.62
C ILE A 34 -4.90 1.54 9.85
N GLU A 35 -5.84 1.41 8.92
CA GLU A 35 -7.17 2.01 9.04
C GLU A 35 -7.92 1.44 10.26
N LYS A 36 -7.90 0.11 10.43
CA LYS A 36 -8.46 -0.55 11.62
C LYS A 36 -7.82 -0.02 12.91
N MET A 37 -6.50 0.03 12.98
CA MET A 37 -5.78 0.54 14.15
C MET A 37 -6.07 2.02 14.45
N ARG A 38 -6.22 2.86 13.42
CA ARG A 38 -6.57 4.28 13.59
C ARG A 38 -7.99 4.48 14.11
N SER A 39 -8.92 3.61 13.70
CA SER A 39 -10.32 3.66 14.14
C SER A 39 -10.53 3.10 15.56
N ALA A 40 -9.61 2.28 16.07
CA ALA A 40 -9.70 1.69 17.40
C ALA A 40 -9.32 2.68 18.51
N ASP A 41 -9.88 2.47 19.71
CA ASP A 41 -9.51 3.19 20.93
C ASP A 41 -8.00 2.98 21.25
N PRO A 42 -7.31 3.98 21.83
CA PRO A 42 -5.86 3.88 22.07
C PRO A 42 -5.43 2.66 22.89
N LYS A 43 -6.24 2.23 23.86
CA LYS A 43 -5.96 1.03 24.67
C LYS A 43 -6.04 -0.25 23.84
N ASP A 44 -7.00 -0.32 22.93
CA ASP A 44 -7.18 -1.48 22.05
C ASP A 44 -6.08 -1.59 21.01
N ARG A 45 -5.49 -0.46 20.59
CA ARG A 45 -4.31 -0.45 19.69
C ARG A 45 -3.12 -1.20 20.30
N ILE A 46 -2.86 -1.01 21.59
CA ILE A 46 -1.76 -1.68 22.29
C ILE A 46 -2.00 -3.18 22.30
N THR A 47 -3.21 -3.61 22.66
CA THR A 47 -3.61 -5.03 22.67
C THR A 47 -3.53 -5.66 21.27
N TRP A 48 -3.89 -4.90 20.23
CA TRP A 48 -3.75 -5.33 18.83
C TRP A 48 -2.29 -5.53 18.43
N ILE A 49 -1.40 -4.60 18.77
CA ILE A 49 0.04 -4.72 18.46
C ILE A 49 0.64 -5.93 19.18
N ASP A 50 0.32 -6.14 20.46
CA ASP A 50 0.76 -7.32 21.21
C ASP A 50 0.29 -8.62 20.55
N SER A 51 -0.99 -8.67 20.16
CA SER A 51 -1.56 -9.84 19.48
C SER A 51 -0.90 -10.11 18.12
N LEU A 52 -0.56 -9.07 17.35
CA LEU A 52 0.16 -9.19 16.09
C LEU A 52 1.60 -9.67 16.29
N ALA A 53 2.30 -9.16 17.31
CA ALA A 53 3.66 -9.58 17.64
C ALA A 53 3.70 -11.07 18.04
N VAL A 54 2.79 -11.51 18.91
CA VAL A 54 2.67 -12.93 19.29
C VAL A 54 2.35 -13.80 18.08
N ALA A 55 1.42 -13.38 17.21
CA ALA A 55 1.08 -14.13 16.00
C ALA A 55 2.25 -14.24 15.01
N ALA A 56 2.99 -13.15 14.79
CA ALA A 56 4.19 -13.13 13.94
C ALA A 56 5.29 -14.04 14.49
N GLY A 57 5.58 -13.95 15.79
CA GLY A 57 6.58 -14.78 16.45
C GLY A 57 6.20 -16.26 16.46
N ALA A 58 4.91 -16.57 16.62
CA ALA A 58 4.40 -17.94 16.56
C ALA A 58 4.56 -18.51 15.14
N LEU A 59 4.13 -17.78 14.12
CA LEU A 59 4.21 -18.24 12.73
C LEU A 59 5.66 -18.43 12.28
N ALA A 60 6.57 -17.50 12.61
CA ALA A 60 7.98 -17.62 12.26
C ALA A 60 8.63 -18.89 12.82
N ARG A 61 8.30 -19.24 14.07
CA ARG A 61 8.79 -20.47 14.72
C ARG A 61 8.14 -21.73 14.16
N GLU A 62 6.85 -21.68 13.82
CA GLU A 62 6.18 -22.79 13.12
C GLU A 62 6.85 -23.07 11.76
N LYS A 63 7.22 -22.03 11.01
CA LYS A 63 7.96 -22.17 9.74
C LYS A 63 9.39 -22.67 9.93
N ALA A 64 9.97 -22.52 11.11
CA ALA A 64 11.23 -23.17 11.50
C ALA A 64 11.06 -24.65 11.92
N GLY A 65 9.83 -25.19 11.88
CA GLY A 65 9.53 -26.56 12.28
C GLY A 65 9.38 -26.76 13.79
N MET A 66 9.23 -25.70 14.59
CA MET A 66 9.02 -25.83 16.02
C MET A 66 7.61 -26.35 16.34
N THR A 67 7.52 -27.19 17.39
CA THR A 67 6.25 -27.67 17.92
C THR A 67 5.53 -26.60 18.72
N VAL A 68 4.19 -26.63 18.77
CA VAL A 68 3.37 -25.69 19.56
C VAL A 68 3.80 -25.53 21.03
N PRO A 69 4.09 -26.59 21.81
CA PRO A 69 4.53 -26.44 23.20
C PRO A 69 5.80 -25.61 23.31
N ARG A 70 6.81 -25.90 22.48
CA ARG A 70 8.05 -25.12 22.42
C ARG A 70 7.81 -23.66 22.04
N ILE A 71 6.92 -23.40 21.08
CA ILE A 71 6.57 -22.02 20.69
C ILE A 71 5.92 -21.28 21.87
N ALA A 72 5.02 -21.94 22.57
CA ALA A 72 4.35 -21.42 23.76
C ALA A 72 5.36 -21.06 24.86
N ASP A 73 6.30 -21.94 25.15
CA ASP A 73 7.39 -21.71 26.12
C ASP A 73 8.28 -20.53 25.69
N GLU A 74 8.72 -20.48 24.43
CA GLU A 74 9.60 -19.42 23.93
C GLU A 74 8.93 -18.04 23.89
N LEU A 75 7.61 -17.99 23.65
CA LEU A 75 6.85 -16.74 23.61
C LEU A 75 6.25 -16.35 24.98
N GLY A 76 6.35 -17.22 25.99
CA GLY A 76 5.71 -17.00 27.29
C GLY A 76 4.18 -16.92 27.20
N ARG A 77 3.55 -17.70 26.30
CA ARG A 77 2.10 -17.73 26.07
C ARG A 77 1.57 -19.15 26.24
N GLY A 78 0.28 -19.30 26.51
CA GLY A 78 -0.35 -20.62 26.56
C GLY A 78 -0.44 -21.28 25.18
N GLU A 79 -0.31 -22.60 25.11
CA GLU A 79 -0.43 -23.37 23.86
C GLU A 79 -1.74 -23.10 23.11
N GLN A 80 -2.85 -22.92 23.83
CA GLN A 80 -4.14 -22.61 23.23
C GLN A 80 -4.11 -21.29 22.46
N THR A 81 -3.46 -20.27 23.03
CA THR A 81 -3.28 -18.96 22.38
C THR A 81 -2.42 -19.10 21.14
N VAL A 82 -1.30 -19.82 21.22
CA VAL A 82 -0.43 -20.10 20.07
C VAL A 82 -1.19 -20.82 18.97
N ARG A 83 -1.96 -21.88 19.28
CA ARG A 83 -2.79 -22.59 18.28
C ARG A 83 -3.82 -21.67 17.66
N ALA A 84 -4.47 -20.80 18.44
CA ALA A 84 -5.48 -19.88 17.92
C ALA A 84 -4.89 -18.89 16.92
N HIS A 85 -3.70 -18.35 17.19
CA HIS A 85 -2.97 -17.51 16.23
C HIS A 85 -2.52 -18.31 15.01
N LEU A 86 -1.84 -19.44 15.21
CA LEU A 86 -1.30 -20.26 14.13
C LEU A 86 -2.37 -20.77 13.17
N THR A 87 -3.57 -21.08 13.66
CA THR A 87 -4.70 -21.55 12.84
C THR A 87 -5.45 -20.42 12.13
N GLY A 88 -5.18 -19.16 12.47
CA GLY A 88 -5.93 -18.00 11.95
C GLY A 88 -7.29 -17.80 12.60
N LYS A 89 -7.56 -18.42 13.76
CA LYS A 89 -8.80 -18.23 14.51
C LYS A 89 -8.89 -16.82 15.10
N THR A 90 -7.76 -16.22 15.45
CA THR A 90 -7.72 -14.81 15.85
C THR A 90 -7.52 -13.93 14.63
N GLU A 91 -8.01 -12.69 14.71
CA GLU A 91 -7.84 -11.70 13.66
C GLU A 91 -6.35 -11.41 13.39
N ALA A 92 -5.54 -11.25 14.44
CA ALA A 92 -4.09 -11.08 14.31
C ALA A 92 -3.41 -12.27 13.58
N GLY A 93 -3.81 -13.50 13.90
CA GLY A 93 -3.27 -14.69 13.25
C GLY A 93 -3.64 -14.77 11.77
N ARG A 94 -4.90 -14.41 11.44
CA ARG A 94 -5.36 -14.32 10.05
C ARG A 94 -4.55 -13.29 9.25
N LEU A 95 -4.41 -12.07 9.77
CA LEU A 95 -3.69 -10.99 9.10
C LEU A 95 -2.21 -11.33 8.87
N VAL A 96 -1.54 -11.90 9.88
CA VAL A 96 -0.14 -12.32 9.77
C VAL A 96 0.04 -13.45 8.74
N ARG A 97 -0.88 -14.41 8.71
CA ARG A 97 -0.84 -15.49 7.71
C ARG A 97 -1.02 -14.95 6.29
N GLU A 98 -1.96 -14.05 6.08
CA GLU A 98 -2.15 -13.38 4.79
C GLU A 98 -0.88 -12.66 4.35
N THR A 99 -0.21 -11.93 5.27
CA THR A 99 1.08 -11.28 4.98
C THR A 99 2.16 -12.30 4.61
N TYR A 100 2.21 -13.45 5.27
CA TYR A 100 3.13 -14.54 4.89
C TYR A 100 2.83 -15.11 3.50
N GLU A 101 1.56 -15.26 3.13
CA GLU A 101 1.14 -15.71 1.80
C GLU A 101 1.49 -14.69 0.71
N MET A 102 1.38 -13.39 0.99
CA MET A 102 1.85 -12.33 0.10
C MET A 102 3.38 -12.44 -0.12
N LEU A 103 4.14 -12.66 0.94
CA LEU A 103 5.60 -12.87 0.86
C LEU A 103 5.95 -14.10 -0.02
N LEU A 104 5.21 -15.21 0.12
CA LEU A 104 5.39 -16.40 -0.72
C LEU A 104 5.16 -16.12 -2.20
N LYS A 105 4.27 -15.17 -2.53
CA LYS A 105 3.98 -14.73 -3.90
C LYS A 105 4.99 -13.71 -4.44
N GLY A 106 5.97 -13.30 -3.63
CA GLY A 106 6.94 -12.26 -3.98
C GLY A 106 6.38 -10.84 -3.90
N GLU A 107 5.25 -10.63 -3.22
CA GLU A 107 4.68 -9.31 -3.03
C GLU A 107 5.51 -8.48 -2.03
N LYS A 108 5.65 -7.18 -2.29
CA LYS A 108 6.34 -6.26 -1.38
C LYS A 108 5.43 -5.88 -0.22
N VAL A 109 5.67 -6.43 0.97
CA VAL A 109 4.85 -6.16 2.17
C VAL A 109 5.34 -4.98 3.02
N LEU A 110 6.60 -4.55 2.89
CA LEU A 110 7.19 -3.44 3.65
C LEU A 110 7.01 -2.08 2.96
N THR A 111 5.80 -1.79 2.50
CA THR A 111 5.52 -0.60 1.66
C THR A 111 5.69 0.75 2.37
N PHE A 112 5.53 0.79 3.70
CA PHE A 112 5.69 2.02 4.48
C PHE A 112 7.16 2.45 4.62
N ILE A 113 8.07 1.49 4.88
CA ILE A 113 9.51 1.76 5.01
C ILE A 113 10.06 2.30 3.68
N VAL A 114 9.59 1.79 2.55
CA VAL A 114 10.03 2.25 1.22
C VAL A 114 9.56 3.68 0.95
N LYS A 115 8.36 4.05 1.40
CA LYS A 115 7.79 5.40 1.21
C LYS A 115 8.37 6.48 2.11
N GLU A 116 8.90 6.14 3.29
CA GLU A 116 9.62 7.09 4.14
C GLU A 116 11.11 7.20 3.77
N ALA A 117 11.67 6.16 3.14
CA ALA A 117 13.02 6.19 2.56
C ALA A 117 13.10 7.05 1.29
N GLU A 118 12.00 7.18 0.55
CA GLU A 118 11.79 8.32 -0.34
C GLU A 118 11.46 9.52 0.55
N ALA A 119 12.39 10.47 0.66
CA ALA A 119 12.15 11.69 1.44
C ALA A 119 10.76 12.26 1.07
N PRO A 120 9.92 12.64 2.06
CA PRO A 120 8.68 13.34 1.73
C PRO A 120 9.05 14.51 0.81
N PRO A 121 8.30 14.74 -0.29
CA PRO A 121 8.63 15.81 -1.22
C PRO A 121 8.84 17.09 -0.41
N SER A 122 9.99 17.73 -0.62
CA SER A 122 10.33 18.91 0.15
C SER A 122 9.22 19.94 0.00
N LYS A 123 9.06 20.86 0.96
CA LYS A 123 8.09 21.96 0.81
C LYS A 123 8.30 22.70 -0.53
N GLU A 124 9.55 22.79 -0.98
CA GLU A 124 9.90 23.36 -2.29
C GLU A 124 9.39 22.50 -3.46
N ASP A 125 9.53 21.17 -3.41
CA ASP A 125 8.99 20.27 -4.43
C ASP A 125 7.46 20.36 -4.50
N PHE A 126 6.80 20.43 -3.35
CA PHE A 126 5.35 20.58 -3.27
C PHE A 126 4.87 21.89 -3.88
N GLU A 127 5.53 23.01 -3.55
CA GLU A 127 5.20 24.32 -4.14
C GLU A 127 5.53 24.38 -5.64
N ARG A 128 6.61 23.73 -6.09
CA ARG A 128 6.96 23.63 -7.52
C ARG A 128 5.91 22.84 -8.29
N LEU A 129 5.53 21.66 -7.81
CA LEU A 129 4.48 20.82 -8.40
C LEU A 129 3.13 21.55 -8.45
N LYS A 130 2.80 22.30 -7.40
CA LYS A 130 1.58 23.11 -7.34
C LYS A 130 1.59 24.23 -8.37
N ALA A 131 2.73 24.91 -8.53
CA ALA A 131 2.90 25.94 -9.55
C ALA A 131 2.82 25.38 -10.97
N GLU A 132 3.39 24.20 -11.21
CA GLU A 132 3.36 23.51 -12.50
C GLU A 132 1.94 23.08 -12.88
N ILE A 133 1.19 22.50 -11.94
CA ILE A 133 -0.24 22.18 -12.12
C ILE A 133 -1.06 23.43 -12.47
N GLU A 134 -0.80 24.55 -11.80
CA GLU A 134 -1.54 25.78 -12.06
C GLU A 134 -1.21 26.37 -13.44
N LYS A 135 0.06 26.28 -13.86
CA LYS A 135 0.50 26.67 -15.21
C LYS A 135 -0.17 25.80 -16.28
N GLU A 136 -0.11 24.48 -16.13
CA GLU A 136 -0.76 23.55 -17.08
C GLU A 136 -2.27 23.78 -17.16
N ARG A 137 -2.93 24.09 -16.03
CA ARG A 137 -4.36 24.43 -16.02
C ARG A 137 -4.67 25.68 -16.83
N ARG A 138 -3.84 26.72 -16.73
CA ARG A 138 -3.99 27.94 -17.53
C ARG A 138 -3.76 27.68 -19.01
N GLU A 139 -2.69 26.97 -19.36
CA GLU A 139 -2.40 26.62 -20.75
C GLU A 139 -3.53 25.78 -21.36
N LYS A 140 -4.07 24.82 -20.60
CA LYS A 140 -5.23 24.03 -21.02
C LYS A 140 -6.46 24.90 -21.26
N ALA A 141 -6.75 25.86 -20.37
CA ALA A 141 -7.88 26.77 -20.54
C ALA A 141 -7.73 27.67 -21.78
N GLU A 142 -6.54 28.22 -22.02
CA GLU A 142 -6.27 29.03 -23.21
C GLU A 142 -6.39 28.23 -24.51
N LEU A 143 -5.86 27.00 -24.52
CA LEU A 143 -5.98 26.10 -25.67
C LEU A 143 -7.45 25.74 -25.93
N GLN A 144 -8.23 25.46 -24.89
CA GLN A 144 -9.67 25.21 -25.02
C GLN A 144 -10.40 26.43 -25.62
N GLU A 145 -10.08 27.64 -25.17
CA GLU A 145 -10.70 28.86 -25.70
C GLU A 145 -10.31 29.12 -27.16
N LYS A 146 -9.04 28.90 -27.52
CA LYS A 146 -8.58 28.95 -28.92
C LYS A 146 -9.31 27.93 -29.80
N LEU A 147 -9.52 26.72 -29.28
CA LEU A 147 -10.20 25.64 -30.00
C LEU A 147 -11.67 26.00 -30.27
N ILE A 148 -12.38 26.55 -29.27
CA ILE A 148 -13.75 27.06 -29.43
C ILE A 148 -13.80 28.18 -30.49
N ARG A 149 -12.86 29.14 -30.43
CA ARG A 149 -12.80 30.24 -31.42
C ARG A 149 -12.54 29.73 -32.84
N MET A 150 -11.67 28.74 -33.01
CA MET A 150 -11.40 28.15 -34.32
C MET A 150 -12.61 27.38 -34.84
N GLN A 151 -13.30 26.61 -34.00
CA GLN A 151 -14.53 25.92 -34.37
C GLN A 151 -15.61 26.90 -34.86
N ALA A 152 -15.83 28.01 -34.15
CA ALA A 152 -16.79 29.03 -34.57
C ALA A 152 -16.42 29.68 -35.92
N LYS A 153 -15.12 29.94 -36.16
CA LYS A 153 -14.65 30.45 -37.46
C LYS A 153 -14.88 29.47 -38.58
N ILE A 154 -14.57 28.19 -38.37
CA ILE A 154 -14.81 27.13 -39.36
C ILE A 154 -16.29 27.06 -39.68
N GLU A 155 -17.16 27.06 -38.67
CA GLU A 155 -18.61 26.99 -38.87
C GLU A 155 -19.15 28.17 -39.69
N ASN A 156 -18.67 29.39 -39.41
CA ASN A 156 -19.03 30.57 -40.21
C ASN A 156 -18.56 30.44 -41.65
N VAL A 157 -17.32 30.01 -41.89
CA VAL A 157 -16.78 29.79 -43.24
C VAL A 157 -17.61 28.75 -43.99
N THR A 158 -17.97 27.64 -43.34
CA THR A 158 -18.82 26.60 -43.93
C THR A 158 -20.19 27.15 -44.34
N LYS A 159 -20.86 27.91 -43.46
CA LYS A 159 -22.15 28.56 -43.80
C LYS A 159 -22.03 29.50 -45.00
N THR A 160 -20.98 30.32 -45.03
CA THR A 160 -20.76 31.26 -46.14
C THR A 160 -20.51 30.52 -47.47
N LEU A 161 -19.78 29.40 -47.43
CA LEU A 161 -19.56 28.55 -48.61
C LEU A 161 -20.85 27.87 -49.09
N GLU A 162 -21.69 27.40 -48.17
CA GLU A 162 -23.00 26.80 -48.49
C GLU A 162 -23.95 27.82 -49.15
N GLU A 163 -23.96 29.07 -48.66
CA GLU A 163 -24.71 30.18 -49.25
C GLU A 163 -24.22 30.53 -50.67
N LEU A 164 -22.90 30.58 -50.88
CA LEU A 164 -22.33 30.83 -52.21
C LEU A 164 -22.61 29.69 -53.19
N LEU A 165 -22.53 28.44 -52.72
CA LEU A 165 -22.84 27.26 -53.54
C LEU A 165 -24.31 27.18 -53.94
N THR A 166 -25.23 27.62 -53.09
CA THR A 166 -26.65 27.70 -53.44
C THR A 166 -26.92 28.80 -54.46
N GLN A 167 -26.28 29.97 -54.33
CA GLN A 167 -26.38 31.06 -55.32
C GLN A 167 -25.87 30.67 -56.72
N LEU A 168 -24.80 29.86 -56.80
CA LEU A 168 -24.23 29.39 -58.08
C LEU A 168 -25.03 28.26 -58.76
N LYS A 169 -25.98 27.63 -58.05
CA LYS A 169 -26.84 26.55 -58.57
C LYS A 169 -28.21 27.05 -59.08
N THR A 170 -28.51 28.33 -58.88
CA THR A 170 -29.64 29.07 -59.48
C THR A 170 -29.20 29.78 -60.75
#